data_AF-A0A2S3ZPU4-F1
#
_entry.id   AF-A0A2S3ZPU4-F1
#
_cell.length_a   1.000
_cell.length_b   1.000
_cell.length_c   1.000
_cell.angle_alpha   90.00
_cell.angle_beta   90.00
_cell.angle_gamma   90.00
#
_symmetry.space_group_name_H-M   'P 1'
#
loop_
_entity.id
_entity.type
_entity.pdbx_description
1 polymer ?
#
loop_
_entity_poly.entity_id
_entity_poly.type
_entity_poly.pdbx_seq_one_letter_code
_entity_poly.pdbx_strand_id
1 'polypeptide(L)'
;MTLTAMMPSLRRTLADPLNIDAWPESSHATTTDVIVSGVSMLRLVDVCQTPCVHTATAVIPGTHGRRSPYRDAAVVVVQVTAVLRNFDAARVVLIDACLDSVDATWRETRLIGRASTVKSSTAILLSGESHETPGLGRGMVELPDDLREGDLLAIPCMGVVALRDIRARPQFEVDTVAPLERDAVALTWLAQLA
;
A
#
# COMPACT_ATOMS: atom_id res chain seq x y z
N MET A 1 2.52 5.49 -22.33
CA MET A 1 3.03 4.13 -22.63
C MET A 1 4.56 4.21 -22.65
N THR A 2 5.27 3.43 -21.81
CA THR A 2 6.75 3.44 -21.73
C THR A 2 7.35 2.32 -22.57
N LEU A 3 8.63 2.46 -22.94
CA LEU A 3 9.35 1.46 -23.73
C LEU A 3 9.48 0.13 -22.96
N THR A 4 9.68 0.18 -21.66
CA THR A 4 9.70 -0.99 -20.77
C THR A 4 8.32 -1.65 -20.58
N ALA A 5 7.22 -0.91 -20.79
CA ALA A 5 5.88 -1.51 -20.85
C ALA A 5 5.67 -2.30 -22.16
N MET A 6 6.28 -1.87 -23.27
CA MET A 6 6.24 -2.58 -24.56
C MET A 6 7.21 -3.77 -24.62
N MET A 7 8.38 -3.63 -23.98
CA MET A 7 9.43 -4.66 -23.95
C MET A 7 9.90 -4.90 -22.50
N PRO A 8 9.16 -5.70 -21.71
CA PRO A 8 9.46 -5.95 -20.30
C PRO A 8 10.86 -6.51 -20.02
N SER A 9 11.50 -7.16 -20.99
CA SER A 9 12.87 -7.65 -20.89
C SER A 9 13.89 -6.54 -20.60
N LEU A 10 13.62 -5.31 -21.03
CA LEU A 10 14.51 -4.16 -20.82
C LEU A 10 14.53 -3.67 -19.37
N ARG A 11 13.59 -4.10 -18.52
CA ARG A 11 13.59 -3.77 -17.08
C ARG A 11 14.81 -4.31 -16.34
N ARG A 12 15.54 -5.27 -16.91
CA ARG A 12 16.83 -5.74 -16.36
C ARG A 12 17.95 -4.72 -16.52
N THR A 13 17.82 -3.78 -17.46
CA THR A 13 18.89 -2.84 -17.85
C THR A 13 18.46 -1.39 -17.74
N LEU A 14 17.16 -1.11 -17.76
CA LEU A 14 16.56 0.22 -17.69
C LEU A 14 15.50 0.25 -16.62
N ALA A 15 15.57 1.25 -15.74
CA ALA A 15 14.54 1.50 -14.75
C ALA A 15 13.25 2.00 -15.43
N ASP A 16 12.11 1.57 -14.92
CA ASP A 16 10.82 2.17 -15.30
C ASP A 16 10.79 3.63 -14.79
N PRO A 17 10.50 4.61 -15.64
CA PRO A 17 10.52 6.00 -15.23
C PRO A 17 9.48 6.25 -14.12
N LEU A 18 9.83 7.14 -13.20
CA LEU A 18 8.92 7.62 -12.16
C LEU A 18 8.11 8.80 -12.70
N ASN A 19 6.86 8.92 -12.27
CA ASN A 19 6.19 10.21 -12.35
C ASN A 19 6.77 11.13 -11.27
N ILE A 20 7.62 12.06 -11.67
CA ILE A 20 8.38 12.91 -10.72
C ILE A 20 7.49 13.74 -9.77
N ASP A 21 6.27 14.06 -10.18
CA ASP A 21 5.33 14.85 -9.35
C ASP A 21 4.71 14.02 -8.22
N ALA A 22 4.76 12.69 -8.33
CA ALA A 22 4.22 11.77 -7.33
C ALA A 22 5.21 11.40 -6.24
N TRP A 23 6.51 11.58 -6.49
CA TRP A 23 7.58 11.16 -5.59
C TRP A 23 8.19 12.38 -4.88
N PRO A 24 8.84 12.18 -3.72
CA PRO A 24 9.59 13.26 -3.09
C PRO A 24 10.75 13.75 -3.97
N GLU A 25 11.32 14.89 -3.61
CA GLU A 25 12.40 15.52 -4.35
C GLU A 25 13.60 14.58 -4.56
N SER A 26 14.28 14.79 -5.69
CA SER A 26 15.47 14.03 -6.07
C SER A 26 15.26 12.50 -6.10
N SER A 27 14.01 12.04 -6.27
CA SER A 27 13.70 10.63 -6.43
C SER A 27 14.09 10.12 -7.81
N HIS A 28 14.76 8.98 -7.86
CA HIS A 28 15.06 8.29 -9.12
C HIS A 28 15.02 6.77 -8.94
N ALA A 29 14.53 6.09 -9.96
CA ALA A 29 14.48 4.64 -10.00
C ALA A 29 15.78 4.06 -10.54
N THR A 30 16.19 2.94 -9.97
CA THR A 30 17.12 1.99 -10.56
C THR A 30 16.34 0.76 -11.04
N THR A 31 17.01 -0.23 -11.60
CA THR A 31 16.36 -1.48 -12.06
C THR A 31 15.73 -2.30 -10.93
N THR A 32 16.19 -2.11 -9.68
CA THR A 32 15.79 -2.93 -8.53
C THR A 32 15.49 -2.13 -7.27
N ASP A 33 15.61 -0.81 -7.28
CA ASP A 33 15.46 0.03 -6.10
C ASP A 33 14.98 1.42 -6.49
N VAL A 34 14.50 2.19 -5.52
CA VAL A 34 14.24 3.62 -5.64
C VAL A 34 15.12 4.36 -4.66
N ILE A 35 15.80 5.40 -5.14
CA ILE A 35 16.58 6.31 -4.30
C ILE A 35 15.77 7.59 -4.12
N VAL A 36 15.56 8.00 -2.88
CA VAL A 36 14.81 9.22 -2.52
C VAL A 36 15.73 10.14 -1.74
N SER A 37 15.99 11.36 -2.26
CA SER A 37 16.90 12.31 -1.59
C SER A 37 18.26 11.70 -1.18
N GLY A 38 18.79 10.78 -2.00
CA GLY A 38 20.05 10.09 -1.75
C GLY A 38 19.97 8.84 -0.85
N VAL A 39 18.79 8.50 -0.33
CA VAL A 39 18.57 7.31 0.51
C VAL A 39 18.00 6.17 -0.33
N SER A 40 18.67 5.02 -0.30
CA SER A 40 18.15 3.77 -0.87
C SER A 40 17.01 3.22 -0.02
N MET A 41 15.89 2.89 -0.66
CA MET A 41 14.74 2.30 0.02
C MET A 41 15.02 0.86 0.47
N LEU A 42 15.84 0.11 -0.27
CA LEU A 42 16.34 -1.19 0.22
C LEU A 42 17.22 -1.05 1.46
N ARG A 43 18.14 -0.07 1.46
CA ARG A 43 19.00 0.16 2.63
C ARG A 43 18.20 0.60 3.85
N LEU A 44 17.12 1.36 3.64
CA LEU A 44 16.18 1.71 4.70
C LEU A 44 15.53 0.46 5.30
N VAL A 45 15.06 -0.48 4.47
CA VAL A 45 14.48 -1.75 4.94
C VAL A 45 15.47 -2.55 5.76
N ASP A 46 16.74 -2.65 5.35
CA ASP A 46 17.75 -3.38 6.14
C ASP A 46 17.89 -2.85 7.56
N VAL A 47 17.74 -1.52 7.74
CA VAL A 47 17.94 -0.85 9.03
C VAL A 47 16.66 -0.82 9.86
N CYS A 48 15.53 -0.51 9.23
CA CYS A 48 14.27 -0.26 9.92
C CYS A 48 13.30 -1.45 9.93
N GLN A 49 13.52 -2.44 9.06
CA GLN A 49 12.58 -3.51 8.72
C GLN A 49 11.25 -2.98 8.15
N THR A 50 10.45 -3.85 7.53
CA THR A 50 9.13 -3.45 7.04
C THR A 50 8.07 -3.55 8.14
N PRO A 51 7.03 -2.70 8.09
CA PRO A 51 6.92 -1.53 7.23
C PRO A 51 7.83 -0.39 7.72
N CYS A 52 8.38 0.40 6.80
CA CYS A 52 9.18 1.59 7.12
C CYS A 52 8.81 2.80 6.26
N VAL A 53 9.13 3.99 6.75
CA VAL A 53 8.78 5.26 6.11
C VAL A 53 10.02 6.13 5.97
N HIS A 54 10.13 6.79 4.82
CA HIS A 54 11.10 7.86 4.59
C HIS A 54 10.39 9.11 4.11
N THR A 55 10.58 10.22 4.81
CA THR A 55 9.98 11.52 4.47
C THR A 55 11.05 12.44 3.88
N ALA A 56 10.68 13.14 2.81
CA ALA A 56 11.49 14.17 2.18
C ALA A 56 10.58 15.29 1.64
N THR A 57 11.17 16.34 1.08
CA THR A 57 10.38 17.46 0.54
C THR A 57 9.62 17.03 -0.73
N ALA A 58 8.38 17.49 -0.89
CA ALA A 58 7.59 17.19 -2.09
C ALA A 58 8.08 17.98 -3.31
N VAL A 59 7.77 17.49 -4.51
CA VAL A 59 7.97 18.24 -5.76
C VAL A 59 6.77 19.15 -6.03
N ILE A 60 7.00 20.35 -6.58
CA ILE A 60 5.93 21.21 -7.10
C ILE A 60 5.44 20.60 -8.43
N PRO A 61 4.18 20.17 -8.55
CA PRO A 61 3.71 19.50 -9.75
C PRO A 61 3.94 20.31 -11.04
N GLY A 62 4.35 19.65 -12.12
CA GLY A 62 4.60 20.27 -13.41
C GLY A 62 5.91 21.06 -13.50
N THR A 63 6.71 21.13 -12.44
CA THR A 63 8.01 21.83 -12.44
C THR A 63 9.21 20.92 -12.69
N HIS A 64 8.94 19.64 -13.01
CA HIS A 64 9.97 18.67 -13.37
C HIS A 64 11.01 18.46 -12.25
N GLY A 65 10.55 18.38 -11.00
CA GLY A 65 11.41 18.06 -9.85
C GLY A 65 11.82 19.24 -8.96
N ARG A 66 11.27 20.45 -9.18
CA ARG A 66 11.55 21.57 -8.27
C ARG A 66 10.91 21.29 -6.90
N ARG A 67 11.71 21.41 -5.86
CA ARG A 67 11.26 21.22 -4.48
C ARG A 67 10.22 22.23 -4.04
N SER A 68 9.25 21.77 -3.27
CA SER A 68 8.26 22.61 -2.61
C SER A 68 8.85 23.28 -1.37
N PRO A 69 8.63 24.58 -1.15
CA PRO A 69 9.05 25.24 0.09
C PRO A 69 8.15 24.92 1.30
N TYR A 70 6.97 24.31 1.10
CA TYR A 70 5.96 24.18 2.16
C TYR A 70 5.29 22.79 2.25
N ARG A 71 5.68 21.84 1.40
CA ARG A 71 5.05 20.52 1.35
C ARG A 71 6.11 19.45 1.43
N ASP A 72 5.83 18.44 2.23
CA ASP A 72 6.59 17.21 2.30
C ASP A 72 5.83 16.08 1.62
N ALA A 73 6.56 15.03 1.30
CA ALA A 73 6.06 13.77 0.77
C ALA A 73 6.82 12.64 1.46
N ALA A 74 6.21 11.46 1.49
CA ALA A 74 6.82 10.27 2.08
C ALA A 74 6.86 9.14 1.07
N VAL A 75 7.74 8.17 1.34
CA VAL A 75 7.72 6.86 0.71
C VAL A 75 7.57 5.83 1.81
N VAL A 76 6.54 5.00 1.68
CA VAL A 76 6.33 3.85 2.54
C VAL A 76 6.85 2.62 1.82
N VAL A 77 7.66 1.82 2.50
CA VAL A 77 8.12 0.53 2.01
C VAL A 77 7.44 -0.56 2.81
N VAL A 78 6.81 -1.49 2.10
CA VAL A 78 6.01 -2.59 2.66
C VAL A 78 6.49 -3.91 2.07
N GLN A 79 6.24 -5.00 2.80
CA GLN A 79 6.42 -6.36 2.31
C GLN A 79 5.08 -6.96 1.89
N VAL A 80 5.09 -7.69 0.78
CA VAL A 80 3.97 -8.52 0.33
C VAL A 80 3.87 -9.74 1.24
N THR A 81 2.74 -9.89 1.93
CA THR A 81 2.47 -11.01 2.84
C THR A 81 1.72 -12.15 2.15
N ALA A 82 0.93 -11.85 1.11
CA ALA A 82 0.29 -12.87 0.28
C ALA A 82 -0.09 -12.33 -1.10
N VAL A 83 -0.19 -13.23 -2.08
CA VAL A 83 -0.74 -12.93 -3.41
C VAL A 83 -1.85 -13.93 -3.72
N LEU A 84 -3.09 -13.45 -3.72
CA LEU A 84 -4.28 -14.25 -3.98
C LEU A 84 -4.73 -14.04 -5.43
N ARG A 85 -4.80 -15.13 -6.17
CA ARG A 85 -5.32 -15.16 -7.55
C ARG A 85 -6.63 -15.92 -7.53
N ASN A 86 -7.74 -15.22 -7.72
CA ASN A 86 -9.02 -15.87 -7.95
C ASN A 86 -9.20 -16.04 -9.46
N PHE A 87 -9.68 -17.20 -9.89
CA PHE A 87 -9.74 -17.59 -11.31
C PHE A 87 -10.62 -16.64 -12.16
N ASP A 88 -11.54 -15.91 -11.52
CA ASP A 88 -12.53 -15.03 -12.15
C ASP A 88 -12.61 -13.64 -11.48
N ALA A 89 -11.67 -13.30 -10.59
CA ALA A 89 -11.67 -12.02 -9.87
C ALA A 89 -10.33 -11.28 -9.97
N ALA A 90 -10.32 -10.05 -9.47
CA ALA A 90 -9.12 -9.24 -9.39
C ALA A 90 -8.02 -9.96 -8.60
N ARG A 91 -6.78 -9.82 -9.05
CA ARG A 91 -5.58 -10.25 -8.32
C ARG A 91 -5.45 -9.39 -7.05
N VAL A 92 -5.43 -10.04 -5.89
CA VAL A 92 -5.33 -9.36 -4.59
C VAL A 92 -3.93 -9.56 -4.02
N VAL A 93 -3.33 -8.48 -3.53
CA VAL A 93 -2.01 -8.48 -2.90
C VAL A 93 -2.18 -7.98 -1.47
N LEU A 94 -1.79 -8.79 -0.50
CA LEU A 94 -1.78 -8.40 0.91
C LEU A 94 -0.40 -7.84 1.27
N ILE A 95 -0.37 -6.78 2.08
CA ILE A 95 0.86 -6.11 2.53
C ILE A 95 0.91 -5.99 4.06
N ASP A 96 2.10 -5.84 4.62
CA ASP A 96 2.35 -5.72 6.08
C ASP A 96 2.11 -4.31 6.66
N ALA A 97 1.30 -3.47 6.01
CA ALA A 97 0.98 -2.11 6.46
C ALA A 97 -0.49 -1.74 6.21
N CYS A 98 -1.01 -0.80 6.99
CA CYS A 98 -2.33 -0.22 6.85
C CYS A 98 -2.27 1.19 6.25
N LEU A 99 -2.66 1.38 4.99
CA LEU A 99 -2.51 2.67 4.30
C LEU A 99 -3.83 3.46 4.18
N ASP A 100 -4.87 3.05 4.89
CA ASP A 100 -6.21 3.65 4.87
C ASP A 100 -6.25 5.14 5.26
N SER A 101 -5.29 5.57 6.09
CA SER A 101 -5.20 6.94 6.63
C SER A 101 -4.24 7.85 5.85
N VAL A 102 -3.57 7.30 4.82
CA VAL A 102 -2.48 7.95 4.11
C VAL A 102 -2.88 8.25 2.67
N ASP A 103 -2.47 9.41 2.16
CA ASP A 103 -2.65 9.79 0.76
C ASP A 103 -1.62 9.09 -0.15
N ALA A 104 -1.78 7.77 -0.31
CA ALA A 104 -0.91 6.93 -1.12
C ALA A 104 -1.21 7.07 -2.62
N THR A 105 -0.16 7.35 -3.40
CA THR A 105 -0.25 7.39 -4.87
C THR A 105 -0.05 5.99 -5.45
N TRP A 106 -1.10 5.16 -5.35
CA TRP A 106 -1.08 3.74 -5.71
C TRP A 106 -0.53 3.43 -7.10
N ARG A 107 -0.88 4.25 -8.10
CA ARG A 107 -0.43 4.08 -9.49
C ARG A 107 1.09 4.15 -9.65
N GLU A 108 1.77 4.80 -8.71
CA GLU A 108 3.22 4.98 -8.73
C GLU A 108 3.94 4.00 -7.80
N THR A 109 3.24 3.00 -7.25
CA THR A 109 3.89 1.91 -6.51
C THR A 109 4.94 1.20 -7.38
N ARG A 110 6.06 0.80 -6.78
CA ARG A 110 7.16 0.11 -7.46
C ARG A 110 7.60 -1.13 -6.70
N LEU A 111 7.80 -2.24 -7.42
CA LEU A 111 8.53 -3.40 -6.92
C LEU A 111 10.01 -3.04 -6.78
N ILE A 112 10.58 -3.30 -5.60
CA ILE A 112 12.01 -3.15 -5.31
C ILE A 112 12.59 -4.49 -4.81
N GLY A 113 13.91 -4.57 -4.71
CA GLY A 113 14.66 -5.78 -4.32
C GLY A 113 14.99 -6.71 -5.49
N ARG A 114 14.25 -6.60 -6.61
CA ARG A 114 14.50 -7.36 -7.84
C ARG A 114 13.88 -6.71 -9.07
N ALA A 115 14.41 -7.03 -10.24
CA ALA A 115 13.82 -6.66 -11.52
C ALA A 115 12.91 -7.79 -12.02
N SER A 116 11.65 -7.49 -12.32
CA SER A 116 10.76 -8.42 -13.02
C SER A 116 10.61 -8.03 -14.49
N THR A 117 10.71 -9.03 -15.37
CA THR A 117 10.48 -8.89 -16.81
C THR A 117 9.14 -9.46 -17.25
N VAL A 118 8.26 -9.79 -16.31
CA VAL A 118 6.91 -10.28 -16.64
C VAL A 118 5.99 -9.08 -16.88
N LYS A 119 4.94 -9.31 -17.67
CA LYS A 119 3.89 -8.31 -17.90
C LYS A 119 3.31 -7.85 -16.56
N SER A 120 3.02 -6.55 -16.46
CA SER A 120 2.25 -5.99 -15.35
C SER A 120 0.76 -6.17 -15.59
N SER A 121 0.03 -6.46 -14.53
CA SER A 121 -1.43 -6.48 -14.53
C SER A 121 -1.98 -5.74 -13.33
N THR A 122 -3.24 -5.34 -13.43
CA THR A 122 -3.95 -4.71 -12.34
C THR A 122 -4.06 -5.63 -11.13
N ALA A 123 -3.65 -5.14 -9.97
CA ALA A 123 -3.84 -5.77 -8.68
C ALA A 123 -4.52 -4.81 -7.71
N ILE A 124 -5.25 -5.37 -6.75
CA ILE A 124 -5.80 -4.65 -5.60
C ILE A 124 -4.87 -4.90 -4.42
N LEU A 125 -4.25 -3.85 -3.89
CA LEU A 125 -3.53 -3.91 -2.62
C LEU A 125 -4.51 -3.77 -1.47
N LEU A 126 -4.38 -4.64 -0.48
CA LEU A 126 -5.10 -4.59 0.78
C LEU A 126 -4.11 -4.67 1.95
N SER A 127 -4.38 -3.86 2.96
CA SER A 127 -3.72 -3.94 4.26
C SER A 127 -3.94 -5.32 4.89
N GLY A 128 -2.87 -6.00 5.30
CA GLY A 128 -2.95 -7.23 6.08
C GLY A 128 -3.65 -6.96 7.42
N GLU A 129 -4.52 -7.89 7.84
CA GLU A 129 -5.28 -7.90 9.11
C GLU A 129 -6.61 -7.13 9.16
N SER A 130 -7.01 -6.38 8.13
CA SER A 130 -8.38 -5.83 8.05
C SER A 130 -9.37 -6.83 7.43
N HIS A 131 -9.52 -8.00 8.03
CA HIS A 131 -10.81 -8.73 8.02
C HIS A 131 -11.63 -7.94 9.03
N GLU A 132 -12.66 -7.14 8.78
CA GLU A 132 -14.04 -7.57 8.51
C GLU A 132 -14.86 -6.41 7.88
N THR A 133 -14.21 -5.29 7.56
CA THR A 133 -14.85 -4.10 6.98
C THR A 133 -14.08 -3.70 5.72
N PRO A 134 -14.73 -3.39 4.58
CA PRO A 134 -14.05 -2.79 3.45
C PRO A 134 -13.52 -1.41 3.88
N GLY A 135 -12.29 -1.37 4.40
CA GLY A 135 -11.57 -0.13 4.60
C GLY A 135 -11.36 0.57 3.27
N LEU A 136 -11.27 1.91 3.31
CA LEU A 136 -10.94 2.73 2.14
C LEU A 136 -9.51 2.50 1.63
N GLY A 137 -8.63 1.81 2.38
CA GLY A 137 -7.26 1.48 1.96
C GLY A 137 -7.19 0.36 0.91
N ARG A 138 -7.96 0.49 -0.16
CA ARG A 138 -7.86 -0.34 -1.36
C ARG A 138 -7.17 0.47 -2.44
N GLY A 139 -5.98 0.03 -2.83
CA GLY A 139 -5.21 0.62 -3.91
C GLY A 139 -5.29 -0.20 -5.18
N MET A 140 -5.71 0.40 -6.31
CA MET A 140 -5.56 -0.23 -7.62
C MET A 140 -4.19 0.13 -8.20
N VAL A 141 -3.39 -0.89 -8.52
CA VAL A 141 -2.01 -0.74 -9.00
C VAL A 141 -1.73 -1.64 -10.19
N GLU A 142 -0.77 -1.27 -11.04
CA GLU A 142 -0.18 -2.15 -12.03
C GLU A 142 1.13 -2.74 -11.51
N LEU A 143 1.16 -4.05 -11.22
CA LEU A 143 2.36 -4.74 -10.73
C LEU A 143 2.71 -5.96 -11.60
N PRO A 144 4.00 -6.34 -11.70
CA PRO A 144 4.41 -7.54 -12.41
C PRO A 144 3.62 -8.77 -11.95
N ASP A 145 3.20 -9.64 -12.87
CA ASP A 145 2.39 -10.82 -12.53
C ASP A 145 3.12 -11.79 -11.61
N ASP A 146 4.44 -11.88 -11.68
CA ASP A 146 5.24 -12.78 -10.88
C ASP A 146 5.51 -12.29 -9.45
N LEU A 147 4.73 -11.36 -8.90
CA LEU A 147 4.82 -10.94 -7.49
C LEU A 147 4.56 -12.13 -6.56
N ARG A 148 5.29 -12.17 -5.44
CA ARG A 148 5.29 -13.27 -4.47
C ARG A 148 5.34 -12.70 -3.06
N GLU A 149 4.98 -13.53 -2.10
CA GLU A 149 5.25 -13.27 -0.69
C GLU A 149 6.74 -12.96 -0.47
N GLY A 150 7.02 -11.98 0.39
CA GLY A 150 8.36 -11.48 0.68
C GLY A 150 8.84 -10.37 -0.26
N ASP A 151 8.19 -10.14 -1.40
CA ASP A 151 8.53 -9.02 -2.29
C ASP A 151 8.32 -7.67 -1.60
N LEU A 152 9.16 -6.69 -1.93
CA LEU A 152 9.11 -5.35 -1.34
C LEU A 152 8.48 -4.36 -2.32
N LEU A 153 7.58 -3.52 -1.81
CA LEU A 153 6.92 -2.47 -2.57
C LEU A 153 7.23 -1.10 -1.96
N ALA A 154 7.70 -0.18 -2.79
CA ALA A 154 7.82 1.23 -2.45
C ALA A 154 6.59 1.99 -2.95
N ILE A 155 5.90 2.69 -2.06
CA ILE A 155 4.65 3.39 -2.31
C ILE A 155 4.85 4.86 -1.96
N PRO A 156 4.80 5.79 -2.92
CA PRO A 156 4.86 7.21 -2.63
C PRO A 156 3.56 7.69 -2.01
N CYS A 157 3.67 8.60 -1.04
CA CYS A 157 2.57 9.19 -0.29
C CYS A 157 2.71 10.71 -0.27
N MET A 158 1.61 11.43 -0.42
CA MET A 158 1.59 12.89 -0.28
C MET A 158 1.53 13.27 1.20
N GLY A 159 2.28 14.31 1.58
CA GLY A 159 2.35 14.77 2.96
C GLY A 159 3.33 13.95 3.82
N VAL A 160 3.29 14.23 5.12
CA VAL A 160 4.09 13.53 6.13
C VAL A 160 3.35 12.29 6.57
N VAL A 161 4.04 11.15 6.59
CA VAL A 161 3.54 9.89 7.10
C VAL A 161 4.38 9.48 8.31
N ALA A 162 3.75 9.17 9.44
CA ALA A 162 4.46 8.55 10.56
C ALA A 162 4.25 7.04 10.54
N LEU A 163 5.24 6.29 11.03
CA LEU A 163 5.15 4.82 11.09
C LEU A 163 3.92 4.34 11.87
N ARG A 164 3.51 5.06 12.91
CA ARG A 164 2.30 4.74 13.69
C ARG A 164 1.00 4.83 12.88
N ASP A 165 0.99 5.65 11.83
CA ASP A 165 -0.20 5.88 11.00
C ASP A 165 -0.43 4.70 10.05
N ILE A 166 0.62 3.92 9.78
CA ILE A 166 0.62 2.79 8.86
C ILE A 166 0.77 1.41 9.50
N ARG A 167 0.92 1.36 10.83
CA ARG A 167 0.91 0.08 11.55
C ARG A 167 -0.51 -0.47 11.56
N ALA A 168 -0.63 -1.79 11.40
CA ALA A 168 -1.89 -2.47 11.64
C ALA A 168 -2.38 -2.08 13.04
N ARG A 169 -3.58 -1.50 13.11
CA ARG A 169 -4.21 -1.21 14.40
C ARG A 169 -4.82 -2.53 14.85
N PRO A 170 -4.46 -3.04 16.05
CA PRO A 170 -5.20 -4.17 16.60
C PRO A 170 -6.67 -3.77 16.65
N GLN A 171 -7.55 -4.64 16.17
CA GLN A 171 -8.97 -4.44 16.36
C GLN A 171 -9.20 -4.34 17.86
N PHE A 172 -9.68 -3.18 18.32
CA PHE A 172 -10.44 -3.20 19.55
C PHE A 172 -11.65 -4.07 19.22
N GLU A 173 -11.64 -5.29 19.74
CA GLU A 173 -12.84 -6.09 19.89
C GLU A 173 -13.86 -5.14 20.53
N VAL A 174 -14.79 -4.65 19.71
CA VAL A 174 -15.97 -3.99 20.26
C VAL A 174 -16.64 -5.13 20.99
N ASP A 175 -16.49 -5.14 22.31
CA ASP A 175 -17.32 -5.94 23.20
C ASP A 175 -18.73 -5.77 22.66
N THR A 176 -19.20 -6.82 21.98
CA THR A 176 -20.56 -6.88 21.50
C THR A 176 -21.35 -6.84 22.78
N VAL A 177 -21.94 -5.66 23.06
CA VAL A 177 -22.92 -5.48 24.11
C VAL A 177 -23.82 -6.69 24.02
N ALA A 178 -23.80 -7.50 25.07
CA ALA A 178 -24.53 -8.74 25.19
C ALA A 178 -25.94 -8.56 24.60
N PRO A 179 -26.50 -9.56 23.90
CA PRO A 179 -27.88 -9.45 23.47
C PRO A 179 -28.70 -9.19 24.73
N LEU A 180 -29.31 -7.99 24.81
CA LEU A 180 -30.39 -7.69 25.73
C LEU A 180 -31.35 -8.85 25.59
N GLU A 181 -31.43 -9.68 26.63
CA GLU A 181 -32.48 -10.66 26.84
C GLU A 181 -33.78 -9.95 26.49
N ARG A 182 -34.33 -10.29 25.32
CA ARG A 182 -35.69 -9.89 25.00
C ARG A 182 -36.54 -10.57 26.04
N ASP A 183 -37.15 -9.75 26.88
CA ASP A 183 -38.22 -10.09 27.82
C ASP A 183 -39.15 -11.17 27.24
N ALA A 184 -38.83 -12.43 27.52
CA ALA A 184 -39.68 -13.58 27.27
C ALA A 184 -40.61 -13.85 28.47
N VAL A 185 -40.85 -12.82 29.30
CA VAL A 185 -41.70 -12.90 30.51
C VAL A 185 -42.98 -12.04 30.37
N ALA A 186 -43.13 -11.26 29.30
CA ALA A 186 -44.30 -10.39 29.10
C ALA A 186 -45.44 -11.00 28.25
N LEU A 187 -45.33 -12.25 27.75
CA LEU A 187 -46.37 -12.88 26.91
C LEU A 187 -47.00 -14.16 27.49
N THR A 188 -46.73 -14.49 28.75
CA THR A 188 -47.35 -15.65 29.43
C THR A 188 -48.56 -15.30 30.30
N TRP A 189 -48.90 -14.02 30.47
CA TRP A 189 -49.99 -13.58 31.37
C TRP A 189 -51.33 -13.24 30.69
N LEU A 190 -51.46 -13.38 29.36
CA LEU A 190 -52.73 -13.17 28.63
C LEU A 190 -53.36 -14.45 28.05
N ALA A 191 -52.99 -15.63 28.59
CA ALA A 191 -53.58 -16.91 28.19
C ALA A 191 -54.30 -17.67 29.34
N GLN A 192 -54.57 -17.02 30.48
CA GLN A 192 -55.20 -17.66 31.65
C GLN A 192 -56.43 -16.90 32.22
N LEU A 193 -57.19 -16.22 31.36
CA LEU A 193 -58.55 -15.78 31.68
C LEU A 193 -59.56 -16.30 30.65
N ALA A 194 -59.65 -17.62 30.58
CA ALA A 194 -60.86 -18.36 30.20
C ALA A 194 -61.23 -19.26 31.39
#